data_AF-A0A382M5E8-F1
#
_entry.id   AF-A0A382M5E8-F1
#
_cell.length_a   1.000
_cell.length_b   1.000
_cell.length_c   1.000
_cell.angle_alpha   90.00
_cell.angle_beta   90.00
_cell.angle_gamma   90.00
#
_symmetry.space_group_name_H-M   'P 1'
#
loop_
_entity.id
_entity.type
_entity.pdbx_description
1 polymer ?
#
loop_
_entity_poly.entity_id
_entity_poly.type
_entity_poly.pdbx_seq_one_letter_code
_entity_poly.pdbx_strand_id
1 'polypeptide(L)'
;MRRNLFALLAIVTSVGLMATGCGSDDGDQEVKAAFIYVGPVGDAGWTWAHDQGRQFAAEATGVETAFVEMVPEGTADFGNYVRDF
;
A
#
# COMPACT_ATOMS: atom_id res chain seq x y z
N MET A 1 8.89 -51.02 -20.34
CA MET A 1 8.07 -49.82 -20.65
C MET A 1 7.24 -49.36 -19.44
N ARG A 2 6.41 -50.20 -18.80
CA ARG A 2 5.58 -49.83 -17.63
C ARG A 2 6.35 -49.30 -16.39
N ARG A 3 7.51 -49.90 -16.05
CA ARG A 3 8.36 -49.45 -14.93
C ARG A 3 8.94 -48.04 -15.12
N ASN A 4 9.25 -47.66 -16.36
CA ASN A 4 9.76 -46.33 -16.68
C ASN A 4 8.62 -45.29 -16.73
N LEU A 5 7.40 -45.70 -17.08
CA LEU A 5 6.21 -44.85 -16.98
C LEU A 5 5.87 -44.49 -15.53
N PHE A 6 5.93 -45.45 -14.59
CA PHE A 6 5.69 -45.16 -13.17
C PHE A 6 6.78 -44.28 -12.55
N ALA A 7 8.04 -44.45 -12.97
CA ALA A 7 9.14 -43.58 -12.54
C ALA A 7 8.99 -42.14 -13.08
N LEU A 8 8.58 -41.99 -14.35
CA LEU A 8 8.29 -40.67 -14.94
C LEU A 8 7.10 -39.99 -14.27
N LEU A 9 6.04 -40.74 -13.95
CA LEU A 9 4.87 -40.19 -13.25
C LEU A 9 5.22 -39.73 -11.82
N ALA A 10 6.06 -40.48 -11.10
CA ALA A 10 6.52 -40.09 -9.75
C ALA A 10 7.40 -38.83 -9.76
N ILE A 11 8.21 -38.63 -10.81
CA ILE A 11 9.03 -37.42 -11.00
C ILE A 11 8.15 -36.21 -11.34
N VAL A 12 7.13 -36.38 -12.20
CA VAL A 12 6.21 -35.29 -12.55
C VAL A 12 5.38 -34.84 -11.33
N THR A 13 4.93 -35.77 -10.49
CA THR A 13 4.17 -35.43 -9.27
C THR A 13 5.04 -34.78 -8.20
N SER A 14 6.33 -35.13 -8.09
CA SER A 14 7.24 -34.51 -7.11
C SER A 14 7.74 -33.13 -7.53
N VAL A 15 7.86 -32.86 -8.83
CA VAL A 15 8.13 -31.51 -9.35
C VAL A 15 6.91 -30.59 -9.23
N GLY A 16 5.70 -31.13 -9.38
CA GLY A 16 4.46 -30.37 -9.20
C GLY A 16 4.23 -29.84 -7.78
N LEU A 17 4.75 -30.54 -6.75
CA LEU A 17 4.57 -30.14 -5.35
C LEU A 17 5.51 -29.00 -4.92
N MET A 18 6.59 -28.75 -5.66
CA MET A 18 7.50 -27.61 -5.39
C MET A 18 7.01 -26.29 -5.98
N ALA A 19 6.03 -26.31 -6.89
CA ALA A 19 5.46 -25.09 -7.47
C ALA A 19 4.41 -24.38 -6.57
N THR A 20 3.99 -25.02 -5.47
CA THR A 20 3.03 -24.46 -4.50
C THR A 20 3.67 -24.02 -3.18
N GLY A 21 5.01 -24.02 -3.09
CA GLY A 21 5.75 -23.85 -1.83
C GLY A 21 6.30 -22.46 -1.51
N CYS A 22 6.16 -21.47 -2.40
CA CYS A 22 6.54 -20.08 -2.13
C CYS A 22 5.35 -19.16 -2.37
N GLY A 23 4.28 -19.36 -1.61
CA GLY A 23 3.41 -18.25 -1.24
C GLY A 23 4.14 -17.41 -0.21
N SER A 24 5.14 -16.64 -0.64
CA SER A 24 5.48 -15.42 0.09
C SER A 24 4.28 -14.50 -0.09
N ASP A 25 3.31 -14.62 0.82
CA ASP A 25 2.38 -13.55 1.11
C ASP A 25 3.13 -12.47 1.91
N ASP A 26 4.29 -12.05 1.38
CA ASP A 26 4.86 -10.75 1.70
C ASP A 26 3.98 -9.79 0.93
N GLY A 27 2.82 -9.52 1.49
CA GLY A 27 1.92 -8.47 1.05
C GLY A 27 2.65 -7.15 1.13
N ASP A 28 3.45 -6.86 0.10
CA ASP A 28 3.85 -5.54 -0.35
C ASP A 28 2.57 -4.82 -0.80
N GLN A 29 1.62 -4.65 0.12
CA GLN A 29 0.60 -3.64 -0.03
C GLN A 29 1.39 -2.34 -0.03
N GLU A 30 1.58 -1.80 -1.23
CA GLU A 30 2.21 -0.51 -1.46
C GLU A 30 1.65 0.46 -0.43
N VAL A 31 2.52 0.91 0.49
CA VAL A 31 2.10 1.79 1.57
C VAL A 31 1.60 3.07 0.91
N LYS A 32 0.36 3.47 1.24
CA LYS A 32 -0.24 4.73 0.82
C LYS A 32 -0.54 5.58 2.05
N ALA A 33 -0.42 6.90 1.92
CA ALA A 33 -0.68 7.82 3.02
C ALA A 33 -1.52 9.03 2.59
N ALA A 34 -2.65 9.25 3.27
CA ALA A 34 -3.47 10.45 3.09
C ALA A 34 -3.26 11.44 4.24
N PHE A 35 -3.23 12.73 3.92
CA PHE A 35 -3.04 13.82 4.88
C PHE A 35 -4.30 14.69 4.94
N ILE A 36 -4.84 14.88 6.14
CA ILE A 36 -6.06 15.65 6.37
C ILE A 36 -5.69 16.97 7.06
N TYR A 37 -5.96 18.09 6.40
CA TYR A 37 -5.59 19.42 6.90
C TYR A 37 -6.80 20.26 7.29
N VAL A 38 -6.67 20.98 8.41
CA VAL A 38 -7.69 21.90 8.92
C VAL A 38 -7.70 23.21 8.14
N GLY A 39 -6.51 23.80 7.92
CA GLY A 39 -6.32 25.01 7.12
C GLY A 39 -5.74 24.71 5.75
N PRO A 40 -5.57 25.73 4.89
CA PRO A 40 -4.97 25.57 3.57
C PRO A 40 -3.43 25.52 3.63
N VAL A 41 -2.82 24.87 2.65
CA VAL A 41 -1.37 24.81 2.42
C VAL A 41 -0.81 26.17 2.03
N GLY A 42 -1.63 27.06 1.48
CA GLY A 42 -1.22 28.39 1.02
C GLY A 42 -0.88 29.40 2.13
N ASP A 43 -1.26 29.14 3.38
CA ASP A 43 -1.17 30.12 4.48
C ASP A 43 0.22 30.19 5.14
N ALA A 44 1.22 29.47 4.61
CA ALA A 44 2.59 29.43 5.12
C ALA A 44 2.71 29.11 6.64
N GLY A 45 1.68 28.45 7.20
CA GLY A 45 1.61 28.05 8.60
C GLY A 45 1.88 26.56 8.82
N TRP A 46 1.21 25.97 9.81
CA TRP A 46 1.41 24.57 10.18
C TRP A 46 0.99 23.61 9.04
N THR A 47 -0.16 23.84 8.40
CA THR A 47 -0.55 23.03 7.23
C THR A 47 0.53 23.04 6.15
N TRP A 48 1.08 24.20 5.83
CA TRP A 48 2.13 24.32 4.82
C TRP A 48 3.36 23.48 5.18
N ALA A 49 3.84 23.58 6.43
CA ALA A 49 5.00 22.80 6.87
C ALA A 49 4.74 21.28 6.84
N HIS A 50 3.53 20.83 7.20
CA HIS A 50 3.14 19.43 7.07
C HIS A 50 3.08 18.97 5.61
N ASP A 51 2.59 19.83 4.70
CA ASP A 51 2.54 19.51 3.27
C ASP A 51 3.95 19.44 2.66
N GLN A 52 4.87 20.32 3.06
CA GLN A 52 6.29 20.19 2.70
C GLN A 52 6.87 18.85 3.16
N GLY A 53 6.54 18.42 4.39
CA GLY A 53 6.95 17.13 4.92
C GLY A 53 6.36 15.94 4.12
N ARG A 54 5.09 16.02 3.73
CA ARG A 54 4.43 15.02 2.86
C ARG A 54 5.14 14.90 1.52
N GLN A 55 5.41 16.03 0.86
CA GLN A 55 6.09 16.05 -0.44
C GLN A 55 7.48 15.43 -0.34
N PHE A 56 8.25 15.81 0.69
CA PHE A 56 9.57 15.22 0.94
C PHE A 56 9.49 13.71 1.22
N ALA A 57 8.50 13.25 2.01
CA ALA A 57 8.32 11.84 2.29
C ALA A 57 8.00 11.04 1.02
N ALA A 58 7.11 11.57 0.16
CA ALA A 58 6.78 10.95 -1.13
C ALA A 58 8.01 10.84 -2.02
N GLU A 59 8.83 11.90 -2.11
CA GLU A 59 10.07 11.89 -2.88
C GLU A 59 11.11 10.90 -2.32
N ALA A 60 11.29 10.89 -1.00
CA ALA A 60 12.33 10.08 -0.35
C ALA A 60 12.00 8.59 -0.30
N THR A 61 10.73 8.22 -0.32
CA THR A 61 10.27 6.83 -0.11
C THR A 61 9.58 6.22 -1.32
N GLY A 62 9.08 7.03 -2.25
CA GLY A 62 8.22 6.57 -3.36
C GLY A 62 6.79 6.25 -2.93
N VAL A 63 6.40 6.49 -1.67
CA VAL A 63 5.04 6.27 -1.18
C VAL A 63 4.04 7.18 -1.89
N GLU A 64 2.94 6.59 -2.38
CA GLU A 64 1.82 7.36 -2.90
C GLU A 64 1.18 8.17 -1.76
N THR A 65 1.03 9.47 -1.98
CA THR A 65 0.37 10.36 -1.01
C THR A 65 -0.79 11.11 -1.63
N ALA A 66 -1.80 11.36 -0.81
CA ALA A 66 -2.94 12.21 -1.14
C ALA A 66 -3.21 13.20 0.00
N PHE A 67 -3.97 14.26 -0.25
CA PHE A 67 -4.34 15.21 0.79
C PHE A 67 -5.68 15.89 0.51
N VAL A 68 -6.31 16.39 1.58
CA VAL A 68 -7.48 17.26 1.54
C VAL A 68 -7.30 18.40 2.53
N GLU A 69 -7.76 19.58 2.15
CA GLU A 69 -7.68 20.80 2.95
C GLU A 69 -9.06 21.20 3.49
N MET A 70 -9.08 22.17 4.39
CA MET A 70 -10.31 22.80 4.91
C MET A 70 -11.24 21.80 5.63
N VAL A 71 -10.68 20.76 6.26
CA VAL A 71 -11.46 19.78 7.01
C VAL A 71 -11.74 20.29 8.42
N PRO A 72 -13.02 20.52 8.79
CA PRO A 72 -13.34 21.08 10.10
C PRO A 72 -13.05 20.12 11.25
N GLU A 73 -12.39 20.64 12.30
CA GLU A 73 -12.07 19.89 13.51
C GLU A 73 -13.33 19.40 14.26
N GLY A 74 -13.29 18.19 14.80
CA GLY A 74 -14.29 17.69 15.75
C GLY A 74 -15.70 17.47 15.18
N THR A 75 -15.87 17.45 13.86
CA THR A 75 -17.17 17.23 13.23
C THR A 75 -17.49 15.75 13.06
N ALA A 76 -18.79 15.40 13.09
CA ALA A 76 -19.25 14.05 12.79
C ALA A 76 -18.90 13.62 11.35
N ASP A 77 -18.78 14.60 10.44
CA ASP A 77 -18.48 14.39 9.04
C ASP A 77 -16.99 14.13 8.76
N PHE A 78 -16.10 14.21 9.76
CA PHE A 78 -14.68 13.87 9.61
C PHE A 78 -14.48 12.51 8.93
N GLY A 79 -15.32 11.53 9.29
CA GLY A 79 -15.26 10.19 8.70
C GLY A 79 -15.58 10.12 7.21
N ASN A 80 -16.18 11.15 6.60
CA ASN A 80 -16.40 11.22 5.16
C ASN A 80 -15.09 11.55 4.45
N TYR A 81 -14.39 12.58 4.91
CA TYR A 81 -13.09 13.00 4.36
C TYR A 81 -12.03 11.90 4.42
N VAL A 82 -12.06 11.04 5.44
CA VAL A 82 -11.12 9.90 5.57
C VAL A 82 -11.44 8.77 4.58
N ARG A 83 -12.71 8.60 4.18
CA ARG A 83 -13.15 7.50 3.30
C ARG A 83 -12.99 7.80 1.81
N ASP A 84 -12.69 9.04 1.45
CA ASP A 84 -12.52 9.46 0.05
C ASP A 84 -11.15 9.07 -0.55
N PHE A 85 -10.27 8.49 0.27
CA PHE A 85 -8.95 7.97 -0.11
C PHE A 85 -8.93 6.44 -0.09
#